data_AF-A0A966F2Q6-F1
#
_entry.id   AF-A0A966F2Q6-F1
#
_cell.length_a   1.000
_cell.length_b   1.000
_cell.length_c   1.000
_cell.angle_alpha   90.00
_cell.angle_beta   90.00
_cell.angle_gamma   90.00
#
_symmetry.space_group_name_H-M   'P 1'
#
loop_
_entity.id
_entity.type
_entity.pdbx_description
1 polymer ?
#
loop_
_entity_poly.entity_id
_entity_poly.type
_entity_poly.pdbx_seq_one_letter_code
_entity_poly.pdbx_strand_id
1 'polypeptide(L)'
;MHTTLSTHKIRPEHLDRQAFIYVRQSTLAQVRYNTGSTARQYDLAQRALELGWSPEQVTVIDQDQAHSGASAANRDGFQFLVAEVGMGHAGVILSLEISRLARSSADWHRLIEICSLTDTLVVDEEGIYDPGHYNDRLLLGLKAAMSEAELHWLRSRLLGGKMEKAQ
;
A
#
# COMPACT_ATOMS: atom_id res chain seq x y z
N MET A 1 -18.37 14.11 6.15
CA MET A 1 -19.10 13.49 5.04
C MET A 1 -18.26 12.33 4.56
N HIS A 2 -18.63 11.09 4.86
CA HIS A 2 -17.93 9.92 4.33
C HIS A 2 -18.20 9.86 2.82
N THR A 3 -17.17 10.11 2.01
CA THR A 3 -17.23 9.89 0.56
C THR A 3 -17.53 8.41 0.36
N THR A 4 -18.74 8.08 -0.10
CA THR A 4 -19.09 6.71 -0.45
C THR A 4 -18.24 6.35 -1.65
N LEU A 5 -17.14 5.62 -1.43
CA LEU A 5 -16.28 5.16 -2.52
C LEU A 5 -17.13 4.31 -3.46
N SER A 6 -17.12 4.67 -4.73
CA SER A 6 -17.95 4.01 -5.72
C SER A 6 -17.43 2.58 -5.96
N THR A 7 -18.14 1.59 -5.43
CA THR A 7 -17.79 0.16 -5.50
C THR A 7 -17.96 -0.44 -6.89
N HIS A 8 -18.46 0.34 -7.86
CA HIS A 8 -18.70 -0.08 -9.26
C HIS A 8 -17.50 -0.73 -10.00
N LYS A 9 -16.26 -0.51 -9.53
CA LYS A 9 -15.06 -1.13 -10.12
C LYS A 9 -14.84 -2.56 -9.64
N ILE A 10 -15.40 -2.93 -8.48
CA ILE A 10 -15.28 -4.28 -7.92
C ILE A 10 -16.27 -5.19 -8.64
N ARG A 11 -15.70 -6.12 -9.41
CA ARG A 11 -16.41 -7.22 -10.09
C ARG A 11 -16.26 -8.54 -9.31
N PRO A 12 -17.19 -9.52 -9.49
CA PRO A 12 -17.13 -10.81 -8.81
C PRO A 12 -15.79 -11.53 -8.92
N GLU A 13 -15.11 -11.41 -10.07
CA GLU A 13 -13.81 -12.05 -10.30
C GLU A 13 -12.70 -11.52 -9.38
N HIS A 14 -12.84 -10.30 -8.85
CA HIS A 14 -11.95 -9.78 -7.82
C HIS A 14 -12.25 -10.37 -6.44
N LEU A 15 -13.53 -10.60 -6.15
CA LEU A 15 -14.00 -11.16 -4.88
C LEU A 15 -13.72 -12.66 -4.76
N ASP A 16 -13.52 -13.37 -5.88
CA ASP A 16 -13.07 -14.77 -5.88
C ASP A 16 -11.59 -14.94 -5.46
N ARG A 17 -10.85 -13.82 -5.38
CA ARG A 17 -9.41 -13.75 -5.13
C ARG A 17 -9.09 -13.08 -3.80
N GLN A 18 -7.85 -13.23 -3.33
CA GLN A 18 -7.40 -12.68 -2.04
C GLN A 18 -7.36 -11.15 -2.04
N ALA A 19 -7.72 -10.55 -0.90
CA ALA A 19 -7.47 -9.17 -0.56
C ALA A 19 -6.21 -9.07 0.31
N PHE A 20 -5.19 -8.38 -0.20
CA PHE A 20 -3.94 -8.17 0.54
C PHE A 20 -3.92 -6.80 1.20
N ILE A 21 -3.81 -6.77 2.52
CA ILE A 21 -3.61 -5.54 3.30
C ILE A 21 -2.12 -5.35 3.50
N TYR A 22 -1.52 -4.40 2.79
CA TYR A 22 -0.10 -4.15 2.90
C TYR A 22 0.18 -3.00 3.88
N VAL A 23 0.89 -3.34 4.95
CA VAL A 23 1.22 -2.41 6.03
C VAL A 23 2.72 -2.17 6.03
N ARG A 24 3.10 -0.89 5.94
CA ARG A 24 4.49 -0.44 6.04
C ARG A 24 4.60 0.76 6.98
N GLN A 25 5.31 0.64 8.09
CA GLN A 25 5.64 1.80 8.93
C GLN A 25 6.61 2.77 8.22
N SER A 26 6.40 4.07 8.41
CA SER A 26 7.39 5.08 8.09
C SER A 26 8.35 5.34 9.27
N THR A 27 9.51 4.68 9.27
CA THR A 27 10.76 5.00 10.02
C THR A 27 10.68 5.26 11.55
N LEU A 28 11.75 4.86 12.26
CA LEU A 28 11.98 4.93 13.73
C LEU A 28 11.48 6.17 14.51
N ALA A 29 11.27 7.33 13.88
CA ALA A 29 10.79 8.53 14.56
C ALA A 29 9.29 8.47 14.91
N GLN A 30 8.46 7.69 14.19
CA GLN A 30 7.01 7.62 14.41
C GLN A 30 6.58 6.57 15.45
N VAL A 31 7.47 5.64 15.83
CA VAL A 31 7.16 4.52 16.74
C VAL A 31 6.99 4.98 18.19
N ARG A 32 7.55 6.13 18.60
CA ARG A 32 7.49 6.56 20.00
C ARG A 32 6.14 7.11 20.47
N TYR A 33 5.16 7.35 19.58
CA TYR A 33 3.91 8.05 19.96
C TYR A 33 2.59 7.54 19.33
N ASN A 34 2.56 6.47 18.51
CA ASN A 34 1.37 6.17 17.69
C ASN A 34 0.60 4.89 18.06
N THR A 35 -0.25 4.97 19.09
CA THR A 35 -1.39 4.06 19.32
C THR A 35 -2.41 4.06 18.17
N GLY A 36 -2.41 5.08 17.30
CA GLY A 36 -3.28 5.17 16.13
C GLY A 36 -2.81 4.43 14.88
N SER A 37 -1.64 3.77 14.91
CA SER A 37 -1.11 3.02 13.75
C SER A 37 -1.74 1.62 13.64
N THR A 38 -1.87 0.91 14.76
CA THR A 38 -2.53 -0.41 14.81
C THR A 38 -4.03 -0.30 14.54
N ALA A 39 -4.71 0.73 15.05
CA ALA A 39 -6.13 0.97 14.77
C ALA A 39 -6.39 1.12 13.26
N ARG A 40 -5.56 1.92 12.57
CA ARG A 40 -5.68 2.13 11.12
C ARG A 40 -5.39 0.88 10.28
N GLN A 41 -4.60 -0.06 10.79
CA GLN A 41 -4.39 -1.36 10.13
C GLN A 41 -5.65 -2.23 10.21
N TYR A 42 -6.29 -2.29 11.39
CA TYR A 42 -7.58 -2.94 11.55
C TYR A 42 -8.66 -2.30 10.67
N ASP A 43 -8.61 -0.97 10.50
CA ASP A 43 -9.55 -0.25 9.62
C ASP A 43 -9.42 -0.69 8.16
N LEU A 44 -8.22 -0.96 7.65
CA LEU A 44 -8.03 -1.46 6.27
C LEU A 44 -8.53 -2.90 6.09
N ALA A 45 -8.28 -3.78 7.05
CA ALA A 45 -8.81 -5.14 7.00
C ALA A 45 -10.36 -5.11 7.04
N GLN A 46 -10.92 -4.30 7.95
CA GLN A 46 -12.36 -4.08 8.01
C GLN A 46 -12.90 -3.49 6.70
N ARG A 47 -12.13 -2.59 6.06
CA ARG A 47 -12.50 -2.02 4.77
C ARG A 47 -12.60 -3.07 3.68
N ALA A 48 -11.71 -4.06 3.64
CA ALA A 48 -11.82 -5.16 2.69
C ALA A 48 -13.13 -5.94 2.86
N LEU A 49 -13.54 -6.18 4.12
CA LEU A 49 -14.82 -6.83 4.43
C LEU A 49 -16.02 -6.00 3.95
N GLU A 50 -15.99 -4.69 4.18
CA GLU A 50 -17.04 -3.76 3.70
C GLU A 50 -17.13 -3.70 2.18
N LEU A 51 -16.01 -3.94 1.49
CA LEU A 51 -15.95 -3.99 0.04
C LEU A 51 -16.39 -5.34 -0.54
N GLY A 52 -16.63 -6.35 0.30
CA GLY A 52 -17.26 -7.62 -0.07
C GLY A 52 -16.36 -8.85 0.02
N TRP A 53 -15.10 -8.72 0.45
CA TRP A 53 -14.23 -9.88 0.68
C TRP A 53 -14.65 -10.64 1.93
N SER A 54 -14.56 -11.97 1.89
CA SER A 54 -14.78 -12.79 3.09
C SER A 54 -13.57 -12.72 4.04
N PRO A 55 -13.76 -12.92 5.36
CA PRO A 55 -12.64 -12.92 6.31
C PRO A 55 -11.51 -13.88 5.95
N GLU A 56 -11.82 -15.01 5.34
CA GLU A 56 -10.85 -16.04 4.92
C GLU A 56 -10.02 -15.62 3.69
N GLN A 57 -10.48 -14.58 2.98
CA GLN A 57 -9.80 -14.03 1.81
C GLN A 57 -8.96 -12.79 2.13
N VAL A 58 -8.95 -12.32 3.38
CA VAL A 58 -8.19 -11.14 3.79
C VAL A 58 -6.86 -11.57 4.41
N THR A 59 -5.76 -11.21 3.74
CA THR A 59 -4.40 -11.48 4.21
C THR A 59 -3.68 -10.19 4.54
N VAL A 60 -3.23 -10.04 5.79
CA VAL A 60 -2.44 -8.87 6.24
C VAL A 60 -0.96 -9.17 6.10
N ILE A 61 -0.24 -8.30 5.37
CA ILE A 61 1.21 -8.33 5.20
C ILE A 61 1.80 -7.19 6.03
N ASP A 62 2.33 -7.53 7.21
CA ASP A 62 3.02 -6.60 8.11
C ASP A 62 4.55 -6.75 7.97
N GLN A 63 5.21 -5.73 7.44
CA GLN A 63 6.67 -5.71 7.26
C GLN A 63 7.45 -5.43 8.57
N ASP A 64 6.78 -5.04 9.65
CA ASP A 64 7.44 -4.62 10.90
C ASP A 64 7.59 -5.74 11.95
N GLN A 65 7.00 -6.92 11.72
CA GLN A 65 7.16 -8.09 12.61
C GLN A 65 8.51 -8.84 12.47
N ALA A 66 9.52 -8.23 11.84
CA ALA A 66 10.85 -8.82 11.70
C ALA A 66 11.69 -8.90 13.01
N HIS A 67 11.09 -8.71 14.19
CA HIS A 67 11.80 -8.77 15.49
C HIS A 67 11.54 -10.04 16.34
N SER A 68 10.54 -10.87 16.03
CA SER A 68 10.38 -12.17 16.70
C SER A 68 10.93 -13.29 15.81
N GLY A 69 12.05 -13.86 16.24
CA GLY A 69 12.86 -14.80 15.47
C GLY A 69 12.15 -16.07 14.95
N ALA A 70 12.83 -16.69 13.99
CA ALA A 70 12.52 -17.95 13.29
C ALA A 70 11.66 -17.84 12.02
N SER A 71 12.21 -17.23 10.96
CA SER A 71 12.28 -17.85 9.62
C SER A 71 12.91 -16.88 8.62
N ALA A 72 13.87 -17.36 7.82
CA ALA A 72 14.47 -16.59 6.73
C ALA A 72 13.47 -16.24 5.59
N ALA A 73 12.26 -16.84 5.63
CA ALA A 73 11.17 -16.61 4.69
C ALA A 73 10.40 -15.29 4.95
N ASN A 74 10.52 -14.69 6.14
CA ASN A 74 9.79 -13.48 6.53
C ASN A 74 10.48 -12.16 6.08
N ARG A 75 11.40 -12.22 5.11
CA ARG A 75 12.30 -11.10 4.78
C ARG A 75 11.83 -10.14 3.71
N ASP A 76 10.72 -10.39 3.00
CA ASP A 76 10.24 -9.42 2.03
C ASP A 76 8.75 -9.55 1.70
N GLY A 77 7.89 -9.06 2.59
CA GLY A 77 6.44 -9.01 2.36
C GLY A 77 6.04 -8.32 1.05
N PHE A 78 6.89 -7.46 0.50
CA PHE A 78 6.68 -6.83 -0.81
C PHE A 78 6.89 -7.84 -1.94
N GLN A 79 7.92 -8.68 -1.85
CA GLN A 79 8.15 -9.74 -2.85
C GLN A 79 7.06 -10.80 -2.79
N PHE A 80 6.60 -11.13 -1.58
CA PHE A 80 5.43 -11.99 -1.40
C PHE A 80 4.20 -11.38 -2.09
N LEU A 81 3.90 -10.10 -1.82
CA LEU A 81 2.80 -9.39 -2.48
C LEU A 81 2.95 -9.42 -4.01
N VAL A 82 4.13 -9.06 -4.54
CA VAL A 82 4.39 -9.07 -5.99
C VAL A 82 4.20 -10.46 -6.59
N ALA A 83 4.60 -11.52 -5.90
CA ALA A 83 4.41 -12.89 -6.35
C ALA A 83 2.93 -13.28 -6.40
N GLU A 84 2.17 -12.99 -5.34
CA GLU A 84 0.73 -13.29 -5.29
C GLU A 84 -0.06 -12.51 -6.35
N VAL A 85 0.30 -11.25 -6.58
CA VAL A 85 -0.28 -10.46 -7.67
C VAL A 85 0.10 -11.08 -9.01
N GLY A 86 1.38 -11.38 -9.24
CA GLY A 86 1.89 -11.94 -10.51
C GLY A 86 1.33 -13.32 -10.85
N MET A 87 0.95 -14.12 -9.84
CA MET A 87 0.25 -15.40 -10.02
C MET A 87 -1.27 -15.24 -10.24
N GLY A 88 -1.78 -14.01 -10.16
CA GLY A 88 -3.21 -13.72 -10.31
C GLY A 88 -4.05 -14.06 -9.08
N HIS A 89 -3.43 -14.30 -7.92
CA HIS A 89 -4.14 -14.64 -6.69
C HIS A 89 -4.74 -13.42 -5.98
N ALA A 90 -4.24 -12.22 -6.29
CA ALA A 90 -4.73 -10.97 -5.70
C ALA A 90 -5.89 -10.38 -6.50
N GLY A 91 -7.05 -10.23 -5.85
CA GLY A 91 -8.17 -9.44 -6.37
C GLY A 91 -8.02 -7.96 -6.05
N VAL A 92 -7.41 -7.64 -4.90
CA VAL A 92 -7.16 -6.27 -4.45
C VAL A 92 -5.94 -6.15 -3.55
N ILE A 93 -5.28 -4.99 -3.61
CA ILE A 93 -4.27 -4.56 -2.66
C ILE A 93 -4.78 -3.31 -1.94
N LEU A 94 -4.79 -3.32 -0.61
CA LEU A 94 -5.16 -2.19 0.23
C LEU A 94 -3.91 -1.65 0.96
N SER A 95 -3.73 -0.33 0.95
CA SER A 95 -2.69 0.37 1.72
C SER A 95 -3.17 1.77 2.07
N LEU A 96 -2.75 2.31 3.22
CA LEU A 96 -3.09 3.69 3.61
C LEU A 96 -2.56 4.71 2.60
N GLU A 97 -1.33 4.51 2.16
CA GLU A 97 -0.68 5.32 1.14
C GLU A 97 -0.11 4.37 0.08
N ILE A 98 -0.71 4.35 -1.10
CA ILE A 98 -0.32 3.40 -2.14
C ILE A 98 1.09 3.69 -2.66
N SER A 99 1.49 4.96 -2.72
CA SER A 99 2.85 5.40 -3.05
C SER A 99 3.93 4.80 -2.16
N ARG A 100 3.57 4.27 -0.97
CA ARG A 100 4.50 3.65 -0.01
C ARG A 100 4.57 2.13 -0.11
N LEU A 101 3.82 1.48 -1.00
CA LEU A 101 3.91 0.03 -1.18
C LEU A 101 5.36 -0.40 -1.46
N ALA A 102 6.02 0.31 -2.38
CA ALA A 102 7.34 -0.05 -2.88
C ALA A 102 8.48 0.80 -2.29
N ARG A 103 9.69 0.24 -2.23
CA ARG A 103 10.88 0.94 -1.71
C ARG A 103 11.51 1.89 -2.73
N SER A 104 11.18 1.71 -4.00
CA SER A 104 11.66 2.52 -5.12
C SER A 104 10.52 2.79 -6.11
N SER A 105 10.67 3.83 -6.93
CA SER A 105 9.73 4.18 -7.99
C SER A 105 9.69 3.13 -9.10
N ALA A 106 10.82 2.46 -9.36
CA ALA A 106 10.90 1.34 -10.29
C ALA A 106 10.05 0.14 -9.81
N ASP A 107 10.18 -0.23 -8.54
CA ASP A 107 9.41 -1.32 -7.94
C ASP A 107 7.91 -0.99 -7.89
N TRP A 108 7.58 0.28 -7.63
CA TRP A 108 6.21 0.79 -7.67
C TRP A 108 5.60 0.62 -9.07
N HIS A 109 6.26 1.14 -10.10
CA HIS A 109 5.77 1.02 -11.47
C HIS A 109 5.64 -0.44 -11.91
N ARG A 110 6.58 -1.29 -11.51
CA ARG A 110 6.50 -2.73 -11.79
C ARG A 110 5.28 -3.37 -11.14
N LEU A 111 4.98 -3.06 -9.87
CA LEU A 111 3.79 -3.59 -9.21
C LEU A 111 2.51 -3.13 -9.93
N ILE A 112 2.40 -1.85 -10.28
CA ILE A 112 1.23 -1.31 -10.99
C ILE A 112 1.06 -1.95 -12.38
N GLU A 113 2.16 -2.20 -13.10
CA GLU A 113 2.13 -2.91 -14.38
C GLU A 113 1.60 -4.34 -14.21
N ILE A 114 2.10 -5.08 -13.21
CA ILE A 114 1.62 -6.44 -12.94
C ILE A 114 0.15 -6.41 -12.56
N CYS A 115 -0.29 -5.51 -11.67
CA CYS A 115 -1.70 -5.37 -11.31
C CYS A 115 -2.60 -5.12 -12.53
N SER A 116 -2.13 -4.32 -13.49
CA SER A 116 -2.85 -4.07 -14.75
C SER A 116 -2.98 -5.33 -15.60
N LEU A 117 -1.99 -6.23 -15.58
CA LEU A 117 -2.00 -7.47 -16.34
C LEU A 117 -2.84 -8.57 -15.67
N THR A 118 -2.93 -8.53 -14.34
CA THR A 118 -3.58 -9.55 -13.52
C THR A 118 -4.95 -9.14 -13.04
N ASP A 119 -5.49 -8.01 -13.53
CA ASP A 119 -6.78 -7.48 -13.14
C ASP A 119 -6.90 -7.31 -11.61
N THR A 120 -5.85 -6.79 -10.99
CA THR A 120 -5.77 -6.59 -9.53
C THR A 120 -6.06 -5.13 -9.20
N LEU A 121 -7.08 -4.88 -8.38
CA LEU A 121 -7.43 -3.54 -7.94
C LEU A 121 -6.46 -3.02 -6.89
N VAL A 122 -6.36 -1.70 -6.77
CA VAL A 122 -5.53 -1.04 -5.77
C VAL A 122 -6.37 -0.01 -5.04
N VAL A 123 -6.31 -0.02 -3.71
CA VAL A 123 -7.19 0.81 -2.86
C VAL A 123 -6.37 1.54 -1.80
N ASP A 124 -6.68 2.83 -1.62
CA ASP A 124 -6.30 3.61 -0.44
C ASP A 124 -7.50 4.26 0.24
N GLU A 125 -7.21 5.16 1.19
CA GLU A 125 -8.20 5.97 1.89
C GLU A 125 -9.04 6.84 0.95
N GLU A 126 -8.52 7.21 -0.22
CA GLU A 126 -9.16 8.12 -1.16
C GLU A 126 -9.97 7.41 -2.25
N GLY A 127 -9.64 6.16 -2.59
CA GLY A 127 -10.47 5.41 -3.53
C GLY A 127 -9.96 4.06 -4.01
N ILE A 128 -10.74 3.53 -4.95
CA ILE A 128 -10.49 2.26 -5.65
C ILE A 128 -9.99 2.59 -7.06
N TYR A 129 -8.86 2.02 -7.42
CA TYR A 129 -8.18 2.21 -8.69
C TYR A 129 -8.04 0.88 -9.41
N ASP A 130 -8.34 0.89 -10.70
CA ASP A 130 -8.07 -0.17 -11.65
C ASP A 130 -6.83 0.22 -12.48
N PRO A 131 -5.65 -0.36 -12.22
CA PRO A 131 -4.44 -0.07 -12.99
C PRO A 131 -4.55 -0.34 -14.50
N GLY A 132 -5.50 -1.18 -14.94
CA GLY A 132 -5.80 -1.40 -16.35
C GLY A 132 -6.52 -0.22 -17.01
N HIS A 133 -7.15 0.65 -16.22
CA HIS A 133 -7.83 1.84 -16.72
C HIS A 133 -6.89 3.04 -16.80
N TYR A 134 -6.83 3.70 -17.97
CA TYR A 134 -5.90 4.81 -18.23
C TYR A 134 -5.96 5.93 -17.20
N ASN A 135 -7.17 6.39 -16.84
CA ASN A 135 -7.34 7.51 -15.90
C ASN A 135 -6.84 7.16 -14.48
N ASP A 136 -7.08 5.93 -14.04
CA ASP A 136 -6.66 5.47 -12.73
C ASP A 136 -5.13 5.30 -12.70
N ARG A 137 -4.55 4.73 -13.76
CA ARG A 137 -3.11 4.60 -13.90
C ARG A 137 -2.39 5.96 -13.91
N LEU A 138 -2.96 6.96 -14.58
CA LEU A 138 -2.42 8.33 -14.58
C LEU A 138 -2.45 8.93 -13.17
N LEU A 139 -3.57 8.77 -12.45
CA LEU A 139 -3.72 9.26 -11.09
C LEU A 139 -2.76 8.57 -10.11
N LEU A 140 -2.60 7.24 -10.22
CA LEU A 140 -1.61 6.48 -9.46
C LEU A 140 -0.18 6.97 -9.73
N GLY A 141 0.14 7.28 -10.98
CA GLY A 141 1.43 7.89 -11.36
C GLY A 141 1.64 9.27 -10.73
N LEU A 142 0.62 10.13 -10.76
CA LEU A 142 0.69 11.46 -10.13
C LEU A 142 0.87 11.37 -8.61
N LYS A 143 0.13 10.47 -7.94
CA LYS A 143 0.27 10.20 -6.50
C LYS A 143 1.69 9.76 -6.14
N ALA A 144 2.30 8.90 -6.96
CA ALA A 144 3.68 8.48 -6.76
C ALA A 144 4.67 9.64 -6.90
N ALA A 145 4.54 10.46 -7.96
CA ALA A 145 5.40 11.63 -8.17
C ALA A 145 5.28 12.67 -7.04
N MET A 146 4.05 12.90 -6.54
CA MET A 146 3.82 13.79 -5.40
C MET A 146 4.53 13.29 -4.14
N SER A 147 4.44 11.98 -3.85
CA SER A 147 5.11 11.38 -2.69
C SER A 147 6.63 11.49 -2.78
N GLU A 148 7.21 11.34 -3.98
CA GLU A 148 8.64 11.58 -4.20
C GLU A 148 9.04 13.04 -3.95
N ALA A 149 8.22 13.99 -4.41
CA ALA A 149 8.45 15.42 -4.20
C ALA A 149 8.38 15.80 -2.71
N GLU A 150 7.40 15.27 -1.97
CA GLU A 150 7.29 15.46 -0.52
C GLU A 150 8.54 14.93 0.22
N LEU A 151 9.02 13.74 -0.15
CA LEU A 151 10.23 13.17 0.41
C LEU A 151 11.45 14.06 0.13
N HIS A 152 11.55 14.61 -1.09
CA HIS A 152 12.61 15.52 -1.48
C HIS A 152 12.60 16.80 -0.64
N TRP A 153 11.43 17.40 -0.41
CA TRP A 153 11.28 18.58 0.45
C TRP A 153 11.63 18.31 1.90
N LEU A 154 11.19 17.18 2.47
CA LEU A 154 11.54 16.77 3.83
C LEU A 154 13.07 16.63 4.00
N ARG A 155 13.73 15.96 3.05
CA ARG A 155 15.20 15.83 3.04
C ARG A 155 15.90 17.19 2.98
N SER A 156 15.43 18.08 2.11
CA SER A 156 15.99 19.43 1.94
C SER A 156 15.90 20.24 3.24
N ARG A 157 14.76 20.20 3.94
CA ARG A 157 14.56 20.88 5.23
C ARG A 157 15.46 20.30 6.33
N LEU A 158 15.61 18.98 6.38
CA LEU A 158 16.50 18.32 7.36
C LEU A 158 17.97 18.69 7.14
N LEU A 159 18.41 18.78 5.88
CA LEU A 159 19.78 19.21 5.56
C LEU A 159 19.99 20.69 5.94
N GLY A 160 19.05 21.56 5.61
CA GLY A 160 19.10 22.98 6.01
C GLY A 160 19.21 23.16 7.53
N GLY A 161 18.36 22.48 8.31
CA GLY A 161 18.39 22.55 9.77
C GLY A 161 19.63 21.92 10.41
N LYS A 162 20.30 20.96 9.75
CA LYS A 162 21.61 20.45 10.20
C LYS A 162 22.71 21.49 9.97
N MET A 163 22.65 22.24 8.88
CA MET A 163 23.63 23.29 8.57
C MET A 163 23.47 24.49 9.52
N GLU A 164 22.23 24.90 9.84
CA GLU A 164 21.96 25.96 10.83
C GLU A 164 22.47 25.63 12.24
N LYS A 165 22.45 24.35 12.64
CA LYS A 165 22.96 23.89 13.96
C LYS A 165 24.47 23.71 14.03
N ALA A 166 25.16 23.78 12.88
CA ALA A 166 26.61 23.66 12.80
C ALA A 166 27.32 25.03 12.78
N GLN A 167 26.55 26.13 12.73
CA GLN A 167 26.99 27.51 13.00
C GLN A 167 26.73 27.87 14.46
#